data_AF-A0A1R0YAC3-F1
#
_entry.id   AF-A0A1R0YAC3-F1
#
_cell.length_a   1.000
_cell.length_b   1.000
_cell.length_c   1.000
_cell.angle_alpha   90.00
_cell.angle_beta   90.00
_cell.angle_gamma   90.00
#
_symmetry.space_group_name_H-M   'P 1'
#
loop_
_entity.id
_entity.type
_entity.pdbx_description
1 polymer ?
#
loop_
_entity_poly.entity_id
_entity_poly.type
_entity_poly.pdbx_seq_one_letter_code
_entity_poly.pdbx_strand_id
1 'polypeptide(L)'
;MAVTNTQLQADIADLTERVRAIRVEKGLPADPLPRPRSVDIPLSLALIDRLQPFKAIVVKLATILAQGQTARIDTGKLEKYAEYGRLLAYSRGTWSFLHSWGVHGAFSIIERMNSAIDNGQEADFDTNDAMRRIHYAIGYMTKDSGLDNDKYHYYKESGAYPHEEKERLLSDPAALQAAIDEAMTLIPTEEETMNYE
;
A
#
# COMPACT_ATOMS: atom_id res chain seq x y z
N MET A 1 24.19 -3.75 31.04
CA MET A 1 24.44 -2.29 31.08
C MET A 1 23.38 -1.63 30.22
N ALA A 2 22.70 -0.61 30.73
CA ALA A 2 21.70 0.12 29.94
C ALA A 2 22.41 0.95 28.86
N VAL A 3 21.96 0.84 27.61
CA VAL A 3 22.46 1.66 26.51
C VAL A 3 22.13 3.13 26.82
N THR A 4 23.10 4.02 26.69
CA THR A 4 22.88 5.45 26.91
C THR A 4 22.32 6.10 25.64
N ASN A 5 21.57 7.20 25.78
CA ASN A 5 21.04 7.93 24.62
C ASN A 5 22.13 8.35 23.62
N THR A 6 23.33 8.66 24.10
CA THR A 6 24.48 8.99 23.25
C THR A 6 24.97 7.81 22.42
N GLN A 7 24.96 6.60 23.00
CA GLN A 7 25.30 5.37 22.27
C GLN A 7 24.26 5.10 21.17
N LEU A 8 22.97 5.24 21.48
CA LEU A 8 21.90 5.09 20.49
C LEU A 8 22.04 6.08 19.33
N GLN A 9 22.38 7.34 19.61
CA GLN A 9 22.58 8.35 18.57
C GLN A 9 23.77 8.02 17.66
N ALA A 10 24.87 7.51 18.22
CA ALA A 10 26.03 7.08 17.45
C ALA A 10 25.70 5.87 16.57
N ASP A 11 24.99 4.88 17.12
CA ASP A 11 24.56 3.69 16.38
C ASP A 11 23.61 4.05 15.23
N ILE A 12 22.67 4.99 15.45
CA ILE A 12 21.77 5.48 14.40
C ILE A 12 22.55 6.19 13.30
N ALA A 13 23.54 7.02 13.64
CA ALA A 13 24.36 7.72 12.66
C ALA A 13 25.18 6.74 11.80
N ASP A 14 25.82 5.73 12.42
CA ASP A 14 26.54 4.68 11.69
C ASP A 14 25.63 3.90 10.73
N LEU A 15 24.45 3.49 11.22
CA LEU A 15 23.47 2.78 10.39
C LEU A 15 22.98 3.65 9.22
N THR A 16 22.75 4.94 9.47
CA THR A 16 22.31 5.89 8.42
C THR A 16 23.35 6.02 7.32
N GLU A 17 24.63 6.19 7.68
CA GLU A 17 25.72 6.29 6.71
C GLU A 17 25.95 4.98 5.94
N ARG A 18 25.82 3.83 6.60
CA ARG A 18 25.89 2.53 5.93
C ARG A 18 24.76 2.35 4.92
N VAL A 19 23.55 2.77 5.25
CA VAL A 19 22.41 2.75 4.32
C VAL A 19 22.65 3.69 3.13
N ARG A 20 23.16 4.90 3.36
CA ARG A 20 23.53 5.85 2.30
C ARG A 20 24.55 5.25 1.34
N ALA A 21 25.62 4.64 1.87
CA ALA A 21 26.65 3.99 1.07
C ALA A 21 26.08 2.85 0.19
N ILE A 22 25.23 1.99 0.75
CA ILE A 22 24.56 0.91 0.01
C ILE A 22 23.67 1.46 -1.10
N ARG A 23 22.95 2.56 -0.86
CA ARG A 23 22.11 3.21 -1.88
C ARG A 23 22.95 3.73 -3.04
N VAL A 24 24.05 4.44 -2.74
CA VAL A 24 24.98 4.95 -3.75
C VAL A 24 25.61 3.81 -4.56
N GLU A 25 26.03 2.71 -3.92
CA GLU A 25 26.56 1.52 -4.60
C GLU A 25 25.56 0.92 -5.58
N LYS A 26 24.27 0.97 -5.24
CA LYS A 26 23.15 0.52 -6.10
C LYS A 26 22.74 1.54 -7.17
N GLY A 27 23.45 2.67 -7.28
CA GLY A 27 23.11 3.74 -8.22
C GLY A 27 21.87 4.56 -7.81
N LEU A 28 21.43 4.47 -6.55
CA LEU A 28 20.29 5.21 -6.01
C LEU A 28 20.74 6.52 -5.34
N PRO A 29 19.85 7.51 -5.23
CA PRO A 29 20.10 8.70 -4.41
C PRO A 29 20.46 8.30 -2.97
N ALA A 30 21.53 8.90 -2.42
CA ALA A 30 21.99 8.63 -1.06
C ALA A 30 20.87 8.85 -0.04
N ASP A 31 20.18 9.98 -0.17
CA ASP A 31 18.94 10.29 0.52
C ASP A 31 17.76 10.09 -0.45
N PRO A 32 16.73 9.29 -0.10
CA PRO A 32 15.54 9.13 -0.91
C PRO A 32 14.82 10.47 -1.17
N LEU A 33 14.16 10.58 -2.32
CA LEU A 33 13.32 11.73 -2.65
C LEU A 33 11.97 11.63 -1.96
N PRO A 34 11.33 12.74 -1.57
CA PRO A 34 9.98 12.70 -1.03
C PRO A 34 9.02 12.15 -2.09
N ARG A 35 8.16 11.21 -1.69
CA ARG A 35 7.19 10.60 -2.60
C ARG A 35 6.23 11.66 -3.18
N PRO A 36 6.03 11.71 -4.52
CA PRO A 36 5.08 12.64 -5.10
C PRO A 36 3.66 12.35 -4.63
N ARG A 37 2.87 13.39 -4.40
CA ARG A 37 1.46 13.28 -4.02
C ARG A 37 0.59 13.71 -5.20
N SER A 38 0.54 12.90 -6.24
CA SER A 38 -0.07 13.21 -7.53
C SER A 38 -1.49 12.69 -7.69
N VAL A 39 -1.93 11.72 -6.89
CA VAL A 39 -3.28 11.15 -6.98
C VAL A 39 -4.26 11.96 -6.14
N ASP A 40 -5.28 12.52 -6.81
CA ASP A 40 -6.25 13.39 -6.16
C ASP A 40 -7.23 12.62 -5.26
N ILE A 41 -7.75 13.30 -4.23
CA ILE A 41 -8.57 12.70 -3.17
C ILE A 41 -9.87 12.07 -3.71
N PRO A 42 -10.63 12.67 -4.64
CA PRO A 42 -11.83 12.03 -5.20
C PRO A 42 -11.52 10.68 -5.86
N LEU A 43 -10.44 10.60 -6.65
CA LEU A 43 -9.99 9.36 -7.27
C LEU A 43 -9.55 8.35 -6.20
N SER A 44 -8.75 8.77 -5.22
CA SER A 44 -8.36 7.90 -4.10
C SER A 44 -9.56 7.28 -3.38
N LEU A 45 -10.61 8.08 -3.10
CA LEU A 45 -11.84 7.58 -2.48
C LEU A 45 -12.59 6.59 -3.37
N ALA A 46 -12.64 6.83 -4.69
CA ALA A 46 -13.25 5.91 -5.64
C ALA A 46 -12.48 4.58 -5.70
N LEU A 47 -11.14 4.62 -5.67
CA LEU A 47 -10.29 3.43 -5.62
C LEU A 47 -10.50 2.63 -4.33
N ILE A 48 -10.66 3.30 -3.19
CA ILE A 48 -10.96 2.64 -1.90
C ILE A 48 -12.30 1.89 -1.93
N ASP A 49 -13.32 2.46 -2.58
CA ASP A 49 -14.59 1.76 -2.82
C ASP A 49 -14.40 0.55 -3.75
N ARG A 50 -13.59 0.70 -4.80
CA ARG A 50 -13.27 -0.40 -5.73
C ARG A 50 -12.42 -1.51 -5.09
N LEU A 51 -11.76 -1.25 -3.96
CA LEU A 51 -11.02 -2.25 -3.18
C LEU A 51 -11.91 -3.15 -2.31
N GLN A 52 -13.20 -2.87 -2.14
CA GLN A 52 -14.08 -3.67 -1.27
C GLN A 52 -14.09 -5.19 -1.60
N PRO A 53 -14.12 -5.62 -2.87
CA PRO A 53 -14.01 -7.05 -3.19
C PRO A 53 -12.67 -7.66 -2.79
N PHE A 54 -11.57 -6.91 -2.92
CA PHE A 54 -10.25 -7.36 -2.48
C PHE A 54 -10.19 -7.52 -0.96
N LYS A 55 -10.77 -6.57 -0.19
CA LYS A 55 -10.89 -6.70 1.27
C LYS A 55 -11.59 -8.01 1.65
N ALA A 56 -12.67 -8.36 0.96
CA ALA A 56 -13.39 -9.62 1.20
C ALA A 56 -12.53 -10.86 0.90
N ILE A 57 -11.71 -10.83 -0.16
CA ILE A 57 -10.75 -11.89 -0.49
C ILE A 57 -9.71 -12.05 0.63
N VAL A 58 -9.14 -10.94 1.11
CA VAL A 58 -8.13 -10.96 2.17
C VAL A 58 -8.70 -11.45 3.50
N VAL A 59 -9.95 -11.11 3.84
CA VAL A 59 -10.66 -11.66 5.01
C VAL A 59 -10.86 -13.17 4.89
N LYS A 60 -11.21 -13.67 3.70
CA LYS A 60 -11.31 -15.12 3.46
C LYS A 60 -9.95 -15.80 3.60
N LEU A 61 -8.88 -15.19 3.08
CA LEU A 61 -7.52 -15.70 3.27
C LEU A 61 -7.13 -15.76 4.76
N ALA A 62 -7.47 -14.73 5.55
CA ALA A 62 -7.27 -14.75 6.99
C ALA A 62 -7.94 -15.98 7.65
N THR A 63 -9.14 -16.32 7.19
CA THR A 63 -9.89 -17.49 7.69
C THR A 63 -9.20 -18.81 7.35
N ILE A 64 -8.67 -18.92 6.12
CA ILE A 64 -7.90 -20.11 5.67
C ILE A 64 -6.63 -20.27 6.53
N LEU A 65 -5.87 -19.19 6.71
CA LEU A 65 -4.67 -19.20 7.53
C LEU A 65 -4.96 -19.55 9.00
N ALA A 66 -6.07 -19.06 9.56
CA ALA A 66 -6.48 -19.37 10.92
C ALA A 66 -6.82 -20.86 11.13
N GLN A 67 -7.15 -21.59 10.06
CA GLN A 67 -7.34 -23.04 10.09
C GLN A 67 -6.01 -23.81 9.94
N GLY A 68 -4.88 -23.11 9.89
CA GLY A 68 -3.56 -23.71 9.65
C GLY A 68 -3.35 -24.15 8.21
N GLN A 69 -4.18 -23.66 7.28
CA GLN A 69 -4.13 -24.04 5.87
C GLN A 69 -3.45 -22.95 5.03
N THR A 70 -2.84 -23.36 3.93
CA THR A 70 -2.39 -22.48 2.84
C THR A 70 -3.26 -22.72 1.62
N ALA A 71 -3.39 -21.70 0.77
CA ALA A 71 -4.16 -21.81 -0.47
C ALA A 71 -3.48 -21.02 -1.58
N ARG A 72 -3.24 -21.66 -2.72
CA ARG A 72 -2.72 -20.99 -3.92
C ARG A 72 -3.70 -19.91 -4.37
N ILE A 73 -3.21 -18.67 -4.53
CA ILE A 73 -4.00 -17.56 -5.06
C ILE A 73 -3.41 -17.11 -6.39
N ASP A 74 -4.26 -17.04 -7.41
CA ASP A 74 -3.91 -16.51 -8.72
C ASP A 74 -3.82 -14.97 -8.65
N THR A 75 -2.60 -14.44 -8.50
CA THR A 75 -2.35 -12.99 -8.39
C THR A 75 -2.62 -12.26 -9.69
N GLY A 76 -2.58 -12.94 -10.84
CA GLY A 76 -2.93 -12.36 -12.14
C GLY A 76 -4.38 -11.87 -12.19
N LYS A 77 -5.29 -12.54 -11.47
CA LYS A 77 -6.69 -12.11 -11.32
C LYS A 77 -6.87 -10.92 -10.39
N LEU A 78 -5.82 -10.52 -9.67
CA LEU A 78 -5.85 -9.46 -8.67
C LEU A 78 -5.03 -8.23 -9.08
N GLU A 79 -4.42 -8.22 -10.28
CA GLU A 79 -3.55 -7.15 -10.78
C GLU A 79 -4.17 -5.75 -10.65
N LYS A 80 -5.46 -5.60 -10.96
CA LYS A 80 -6.17 -4.33 -10.81
C LYS A 80 -6.16 -3.79 -9.36
N TYR A 81 -6.21 -4.66 -8.36
CA TYR A 81 -6.14 -4.23 -6.97
C TYR A 81 -4.72 -3.83 -6.58
N ALA A 82 -3.70 -4.46 -7.16
CA ALA A 82 -2.30 -4.03 -6.99
C ALA A 82 -2.10 -2.64 -7.61
N GLU A 83 -2.67 -2.39 -8.79
CA GLU A 83 -2.67 -1.06 -9.44
C GLU A 83 -3.34 -0.01 -8.56
N TYR A 84 -4.51 -0.30 -7.99
CA TYR A 84 -5.18 0.62 -7.06
C TYR A 84 -4.34 0.88 -5.81
N GLY A 85 -3.72 -0.16 -5.24
CA GLY A 85 -2.79 -0.01 -4.11
C GLY A 85 -1.62 0.90 -4.45
N ARG A 86 -1.03 0.71 -5.64
CA ARG A 86 0.06 1.54 -6.15
C ARG A 86 -0.38 3.00 -6.29
N LEU A 87 -1.52 3.28 -6.91
CA LEU A 87 -2.05 4.64 -7.03
C LEU A 87 -2.29 5.29 -5.66
N LEU A 88 -2.88 4.55 -4.71
CA LEU A 88 -3.11 5.04 -3.36
C LEU A 88 -1.80 5.40 -2.63
N ALA A 89 -0.68 4.75 -2.96
CA ALA A 89 0.62 5.11 -2.39
C ALA A 89 1.07 6.53 -2.76
N TYR A 90 0.49 7.13 -3.80
CA TYR A 90 0.75 8.49 -4.26
C TYR A 90 -0.44 9.45 -4.03
N SER A 91 -1.38 9.05 -3.16
CA SER A 91 -2.52 9.87 -2.77
C SER A 91 -2.10 11.17 -2.07
N ARG A 92 -2.79 12.27 -2.39
CA ARG A 92 -2.72 13.53 -1.63
C ARG A 92 -3.28 13.39 -0.22
N GLY A 93 -4.29 12.54 -0.05
CA GLY A 93 -4.91 12.23 1.24
C GLY A 93 -4.04 11.28 2.07
N THR A 94 -3.76 11.65 3.32
CA THR A 94 -2.91 10.86 4.24
C THR A 94 -3.60 9.56 4.63
N TRP A 95 -4.91 9.60 4.87
CA TRP A 95 -5.66 8.41 5.26
C TRP A 95 -5.89 7.48 4.09
N SER A 96 -6.14 8.05 2.92
CA SER A 96 -6.21 7.32 1.66
C SER A 96 -4.90 6.61 1.33
N PHE A 97 -3.76 7.27 1.60
CA PHE A 97 -2.43 6.66 1.47
C PHE A 97 -2.28 5.40 2.32
N LEU A 98 -2.79 5.38 3.56
CA LEU A 98 -2.66 4.20 4.44
C LEU A 98 -3.35 2.95 3.89
N HIS A 99 -4.33 3.08 3.01
CA HIS A 99 -4.96 1.92 2.36
C HIS A 99 -3.97 1.20 1.43
N SER A 100 -2.99 1.91 0.84
CA SER A 100 -1.94 1.29 0.03
C SER A 100 -1.10 0.30 0.84
N TRP A 101 -0.77 0.62 2.09
CA TRP A 101 -0.04 -0.28 2.99
C TRP A 101 -0.81 -1.56 3.27
N GLY A 102 -2.13 -1.45 3.42
CA GLY A 102 -2.99 -2.62 3.58
C GLY A 102 -3.01 -3.51 2.34
N VAL A 103 -3.09 -2.91 1.14
CA VAL A 103 -3.04 -3.65 -0.12
C VAL A 103 -1.68 -4.34 -0.32
N HIS A 104 -0.58 -3.60 -0.20
CA HIS A 104 0.78 -4.14 -0.34
C HIS A 104 1.08 -5.21 0.70
N GLY A 105 0.65 -5.01 1.95
CA GLY A 105 0.80 -6.00 3.02
C GLY A 105 0.07 -7.31 2.68
N ALA A 106 -1.15 -7.24 2.14
CA ALA A 106 -1.88 -8.41 1.71
C ALA A 106 -1.20 -9.14 0.54
N PHE A 107 -0.76 -8.41 -0.49
CA PHE A 107 -0.03 -9.00 -1.63
C PHE A 107 1.27 -9.68 -1.21
N SER A 108 2.07 -9.05 -0.35
CA SER A 108 3.32 -9.64 0.15
C SER A 108 3.08 -11.00 0.85
N ILE A 109 1.97 -11.15 1.57
CA ILE A 109 1.62 -12.40 2.23
C ILE A 109 1.15 -13.44 1.21
N ILE A 110 0.34 -13.03 0.23
CA ILE A 110 -0.09 -13.89 -0.87
C ILE A 110 1.12 -14.43 -1.63
N GLU A 111 2.07 -13.58 -2.00
CA GLU A 111 3.29 -13.93 -2.72
C GLU A 111 4.19 -14.87 -1.91
N ARG A 112 4.38 -14.59 -0.61
CA ARG A 112 5.16 -15.46 0.29
C ARG A 112 4.52 -16.84 0.42
N MET A 113 3.19 -16.90 0.55
CA MET A 113 2.44 -18.16 0.63
C MET A 113 2.53 -18.93 -0.69
N ASN A 114 2.30 -18.26 -1.82
CA ASN A 114 2.44 -18.82 -3.15
C ASN A 114 3.84 -19.38 -3.40
N SER A 115 4.88 -18.67 -2.98
CA SER A 115 6.28 -19.12 -3.08
C SER A 115 6.56 -20.34 -2.20
N ALA A 116 6.00 -20.39 -0.99
CA ALA A 116 6.14 -21.57 -0.13
C ALA A 116 5.49 -22.81 -0.77
N ILE A 117 4.33 -22.65 -1.41
CA ILE A 117 3.66 -23.72 -2.16
C ILE A 117 4.50 -24.16 -3.36
N ASP A 118 4.96 -23.21 -4.17
CA ASP A 118 5.71 -23.51 -5.40
C ASP A 118 7.05 -24.24 -5.09
N ASN A 119 7.62 -24.00 -3.91
CA ASN A 119 8.84 -24.65 -3.45
C ASN A 119 8.61 -25.92 -2.59
N GLY A 120 7.36 -26.33 -2.35
CA GLY A 120 7.03 -27.46 -1.48
C GLY A 120 7.41 -27.28 -0.01
N GLN A 121 7.42 -26.03 0.46
CA GLN A 121 7.79 -25.61 1.81
C GLN A 121 6.57 -25.21 2.64
N GLU A 122 5.37 -25.76 2.36
CA GLU A 122 4.16 -25.37 3.09
C GLU A 122 4.24 -25.72 4.59
N ALA A 123 4.97 -26.78 4.94
CA ALA A 123 5.17 -27.20 6.33
C ALA A 123 5.96 -26.16 7.16
N ASP A 124 6.82 -25.38 6.51
CA ASP A 124 7.65 -24.33 7.15
C ASP A 124 6.98 -22.95 7.11
N PHE A 125 5.81 -22.84 6.48
CA PHE A 125 5.10 -21.58 6.37
C PHE A 125 4.46 -21.20 7.72
N ASP A 126 4.98 -20.14 8.33
CA ASP A 126 4.45 -19.59 9.59
C ASP A 126 3.09 -18.92 9.37
N THR A 127 2.02 -19.71 9.51
CA THR A 127 0.63 -19.26 9.39
C THR A 127 0.25 -18.25 10.48
N ASN A 128 0.88 -18.30 11.66
CA ASN A 128 0.61 -17.35 12.75
C ASN A 128 1.16 -15.96 12.42
N ASP A 129 2.42 -15.87 11.96
CA ASP A 129 2.99 -14.61 11.49
C ASP A 129 2.21 -14.06 10.29
N ALA A 130 1.86 -14.91 9.33
CA ALA A 130 1.05 -14.52 8.17
C ALA A 130 -0.32 -13.97 8.58
N MET A 131 -1.04 -14.65 9.49
CA MET A 131 -2.34 -14.20 10.00
C MET A 131 -2.23 -12.86 10.72
N ARG A 132 -1.21 -12.66 11.57
CA ARG A 132 -0.97 -11.39 12.25
C ARG A 132 -0.73 -10.26 11.24
N ARG A 133 0.07 -10.50 10.20
CA ARG A 133 0.30 -9.49 9.15
C ARG A 133 -0.95 -9.21 8.33
N ILE A 134 -1.76 -10.21 8.03
CA ILE A 134 -3.06 -10.02 7.36
C ILE A 134 -3.99 -9.19 8.25
N HIS A 135 -4.03 -9.43 9.55
CA HIS A 135 -4.83 -8.64 10.47
C HIS A 135 -4.48 -7.14 10.38
N TYR A 136 -3.18 -6.80 10.38
CA TYR A 136 -2.75 -5.42 10.17
C TYR A 136 -3.12 -4.90 8.78
N ALA A 137 -2.91 -5.69 7.73
CA ALA A 137 -3.25 -5.31 6.36
C ALA A 137 -4.74 -4.98 6.21
N ILE A 138 -5.63 -5.82 6.76
CA ILE A 138 -7.07 -5.56 6.84
C ILE A 138 -7.32 -4.27 7.62
N GLY A 139 -6.71 -4.12 8.80
CA GLY A 139 -6.86 -2.95 9.64
C GLY A 139 -6.54 -1.64 8.91
N TYR A 140 -5.48 -1.62 8.08
CA TYR A 140 -5.14 -0.48 7.23
C TYR A 140 -6.16 -0.23 6.11
N MET A 141 -6.68 -1.27 5.48
CA MET A 141 -7.72 -1.15 4.44
C MET A 141 -9.10 -0.75 4.98
N THR A 142 -9.33 -0.82 6.29
CA THR A 142 -10.61 -0.49 6.93
C THR A 142 -10.55 0.77 7.79
N LYS A 143 -9.53 1.63 7.64
CA LYS A 143 -9.42 2.92 8.37
C LYS A 143 -10.32 4.01 7.79
N ASP A 144 -11.58 3.67 7.52
CA ASP A 144 -12.50 4.53 6.78
C ASP A 144 -12.86 5.81 7.59
N SER A 145 -12.78 5.78 8.93
CA SER A 145 -13.02 6.94 9.78
C SER A 145 -12.00 8.07 9.59
N GLY A 146 -10.80 7.76 9.11
CA GLY A 146 -9.79 8.76 8.77
C GLY A 146 -10.10 9.52 7.48
N LEU A 147 -10.91 8.94 6.58
CA LEU A 147 -11.17 9.51 5.26
C LEU A 147 -11.93 10.85 5.32
N ASP A 148 -12.67 11.11 6.40
CA ASP A 148 -13.33 12.41 6.60
C ASP A 148 -12.33 13.55 6.76
N ASN A 149 -11.14 13.27 7.31
CA ASN A 149 -10.06 14.24 7.37
C ASN A 149 -9.53 14.57 5.96
N ASP A 150 -9.31 13.57 5.12
CA ASP A 150 -8.92 13.78 3.72
C ASP A 150 -10.00 14.58 2.97
N LYS A 151 -11.28 14.25 3.14
CA LYS A 151 -12.38 15.00 2.53
C LYS A 151 -12.40 16.47 2.95
N TYR A 152 -12.19 16.73 4.23
CA TYR A 152 -12.13 18.09 4.76
C TYR A 152 -10.94 18.88 4.20
N HIS A 153 -9.77 18.26 4.10
CA HIS A 153 -8.60 18.88 3.48
C HIS A 153 -8.85 19.23 2.01
N TYR A 154 -9.46 18.31 1.25
CA TYR A 154 -9.86 18.58 -0.13
C TYR A 154 -10.82 19.76 -0.23
N TYR A 155 -11.87 19.79 0.60
CA TYR A 155 -12.82 20.90 0.61
C TYR A 155 -12.17 22.24 0.92
N LYS A 156 -11.24 22.27 1.88
CA LYS A 156 -10.51 23.49 2.23
C LYS A 156 -9.64 24.02 1.08
N GLU A 157 -9.07 23.13 0.27
CA GLU A 157 -8.21 23.49 -0.87
C GLU A 157 -9.01 23.86 -2.12
N SER A 158 -10.07 23.12 -2.42
CA SER A 158 -10.82 23.23 -3.70
C SER A 158 -12.10 24.06 -3.60
N GLY A 159 -12.68 24.20 -2.40
CA GLY A 159 -14.02 24.76 -2.21
C GLY A 159 -15.17 23.80 -2.54
N ALA A 160 -14.88 22.56 -2.96
CA ALA A 160 -15.87 21.54 -3.31
C ALA A 160 -15.69 20.29 -2.42
N TYR A 161 -16.79 19.61 -2.09
CA TYR A 161 -16.69 18.32 -1.43
C TYR A 161 -16.31 17.24 -2.44
N PRO A 162 -15.35 16.33 -2.13
CA PRO A 162 -14.88 15.34 -3.09
C PRO A 162 -15.94 14.26 -3.40
N HIS A 163 -17.04 14.23 -2.65
CA HIS A 163 -18.09 13.23 -2.82
C HIS A 163 -18.74 13.33 -4.21
N GLU A 164 -19.04 14.52 -4.70
CA GLU A 164 -19.70 14.69 -6.01
C GLU A 164 -18.84 14.13 -7.14
N GLU A 165 -17.55 14.47 -7.14
CA GLU A 165 -16.61 13.97 -8.14
C GLU A 165 -16.35 12.47 -8.00
N LYS A 166 -16.24 11.96 -6.76
CA LYS A 166 -16.16 10.52 -6.50
C LYS A 166 -17.37 9.78 -7.07
N GLU A 167 -18.59 10.25 -6.82
CA GLU A 167 -19.81 9.61 -7.35
C GLU A 167 -19.90 9.72 -8.88
N ARG A 168 -19.47 10.84 -9.46
CA ARG A 168 -19.35 10.99 -10.92
C ARG A 168 -18.41 9.95 -11.51
N LEU A 169 -17.21 9.77 -10.93
CA LEU A 169 -16.26 8.74 -11.36
C LEU A 169 -16.85 7.33 -11.19
N LEU A 170 -17.50 7.04 -10.07
CA LEU A 170 -18.07 5.70 -9.84
C LEU A 170 -19.25 5.37 -10.76
N SER A 171 -20.01 6.38 -11.20
CA SER A 171 -21.15 6.23 -12.11
C SER A 171 -20.76 6.19 -13.60
N ASP A 172 -19.57 6.67 -13.96
CA ASP A 172 -19.03 6.63 -15.31
C ASP A 172 -17.72 5.81 -15.37
N PRO A 173 -17.79 4.51 -15.74
CA PRO A 173 -16.61 3.65 -15.82
C PRO A 173 -15.53 4.15 -16.78
N ALA A 174 -15.91 4.86 -17.86
CA ALA A 174 -14.95 5.38 -18.82
C ALA A 174 -14.20 6.57 -18.22
N ALA A 175 -14.90 7.47 -17.53
CA ALA A 175 -14.28 8.57 -16.80
C ALA A 175 -13.36 8.08 -15.67
N LEU A 176 -13.77 7.05 -14.92
CA LEU A 176 -12.91 6.45 -13.90
C LEU A 176 -11.63 5.86 -14.49
N GLN A 177 -11.74 5.11 -15.59
CA GLN A 177 -10.56 4.54 -16.24
C GLN A 177 -9.65 5.64 -16.79
N ALA A 178 -10.21 6.68 -17.42
CA ALA A 178 -9.40 7.81 -17.90
C ALA A 178 -8.65 8.52 -16.76
N ALA A 179 -9.29 8.70 -15.60
CA ALA A 179 -8.64 9.29 -14.42
C ALA A 179 -7.54 8.38 -13.84
N ILE A 180 -7.75 7.06 -13.86
CA ILE A 180 -6.72 6.06 -13.49
C ILE A 180 -5.54 6.16 -14.44
N ASP A 181 -5.79 6.14 -15.75
CA ASP A 181 -4.76 6.18 -16.79
C ASP A 181 -3.94 7.47 -16.69
N GLU A 182 -4.61 8.62 -16.51
CA GLU A 182 -3.96 9.90 -16.28
C GLU A 182 -3.09 9.87 -15.02
N ALA A 183 -3.63 9.42 -13.89
CA ALA A 183 -2.89 9.33 -12.64
C ALA A 183 -1.66 8.41 -12.74
N MET A 184 -1.76 7.32 -13.51
CA MET A 184 -0.65 6.41 -13.77
C MET A 184 0.51 7.09 -14.51
N THR A 185 0.25 8.09 -15.36
CA THR A 185 1.30 8.89 -16.01
C THR A 185 2.03 9.84 -15.08
N LEU A 186 1.43 10.15 -13.91
CA LEU A 186 1.93 11.11 -12.93
C LEU A 186 2.68 10.47 -11.76
N ILE A 187 2.71 9.14 -11.68
CA ILE A 187 3.45 8.40 -10.65
C ILE A 187 4.74 7.81 -11.22
N PRO A 188 5.81 7.70 -10.42
CA PRO A 188 7.03 7.00 -10.81
C PRO A 188 6.73 5.58 -11.29
N THR A 189 7.52 5.09 -12.23
CA THR A 189 7.54 3.68 -12.63
C THR A 189 7.96 2.79 -11.44
N GLU A 190 7.76 1.48 -11.56
CA GLU A 190 8.18 0.54 -10.51
C GLU A 190 9.69 0.61 -10.25
N GLU A 191 10.49 0.75 -11.31
CA GLU A 191 11.95 0.92 -11.22
C GLU A 191 12.33 2.22 -10.50
N GLU A 192 11.64 3.32 -10.81
CA GLU A 192 11.88 4.62 -10.18
C GLU A 192 11.38 4.69 -8.75
N THR A 193 10.48 3.81 -8.32
CA THR A 193 9.91 3.82 -6.96
C THR A 193 11.00 3.71 -5.88
N MET A 194 12.13 3.04 -6.18
CA MET A 194 13.27 2.91 -5.26
C MET A 194 14.00 4.24 -4.98
N ASN A 195 13.77 5.27 -5.80
CA ASN A 195 14.31 6.60 -5.60
C ASN A 195 13.57 7.39 -4.53
N TYR A 196 12.35 6.98 -4.18
CA TYR A 196 11.46 7.72 -3.29
C TYR A 196 11.31 7.03 -1.92
N GLU A 197 10.99 7.82 -0.89
CA GLU A 197 10.53 7.35 0.44
C GLU A 197 9.28 6.46 0.32
#